data_AF-M5GFY6-F1
#
_entry.id   AF-M5GFY6-F1
#
_cell.length_a   1.000
_cell.length_b   1.000
_cell.length_c   1.000
_cell.angle_alpha   90.00
_cell.angle_beta   90.00
_cell.angle_gamma   90.00
#
_symmetry.space_group_name_H-M   'P 1'
#
loop_
_entity.id
_entity.type
_entity.pdbx_description
1 polymer ?
#
loop_
_entity_poly.entity_id
_entity_poly.type
_entity_poly.pdbx_seq_one_letter_code
_entity_poly.pdbx_strand_id
1 'polypeptide(L)'
;MAEELARRYGVGLFKKHIAQYEPSDPMYETYVDKKGRTKRRRRAVPPGLSARDTKILKSVQRRAHYLDKGMNLCGFRVGWTFWIGLVPGAGDVADAALNYFLVVKKARQAEIPDWLVTRMLINNAISAGIGLVPLVGDIALATWKANSRNAALLEEFLRVRGLHFIEEQAHSEVRPG
;
A
#
# COMPACT_ATOMS: atom_id res chain seq x y z
N MET A 1 -15.16 -35.62 -7.25
CA MET A 1 -13.71 -35.92 -7.25
C MET A 1 -12.93 -35.01 -8.20
N ALA A 2 -13.10 -35.10 -9.52
CA ALA A 2 -12.36 -34.25 -10.48
C ALA A 2 -12.70 -32.75 -10.37
N GLU A 3 -13.97 -32.40 -10.17
CA GLU A 3 -14.43 -31.02 -9.96
C GLU A 3 -13.87 -30.39 -8.68
N GLU A 4 -13.75 -31.18 -7.61
CA GLU A 4 -13.28 -30.73 -6.31
C GLU A 4 -11.75 -30.58 -6.27
N LEU A 5 -11.05 -31.44 -7.02
CA LEU A 5 -9.63 -31.29 -7.31
C LEU A 5 -9.39 -30.06 -8.20
N ALA A 6 -10.12 -29.89 -9.30
CA ALA A 6 -10.01 -28.72 -10.18
C ALA A 6 -10.27 -27.41 -9.41
N ARG A 7 -11.26 -27.40 -8.51
CA ARG A 7 -11.54 -26.24 -7.64
C ARG A 7 -10.40 -25.98 -6.64
N ARG A 8 -9.85 -27.00 -5.98
CA ARG A 8 -8.73 -26.85 -5.03
C ARG A 8 -7.44 -26.43 -5.72
N TYR A 9 -7.07 -27.07 -6.83
CA TYR A 9 -5.85 -26.77 -7.57
C TYR A 9 -5.96 -25.46 -8.34
N GLY A 10 -7.12 -25.15 -8.92
CA GLY A 10 -7.41 -23.87 -9.58
C GLY A 10 -7.32 -22.69 -8.63
N VAL A 11 -7.93 -22.79 -7.45
CA VAL A 11 -7.83 -21.74 -6.40
C VAL A 11 -6.39 -21.58 -5.91
N GLY A 12 -5.63 -22.68 -5.77
CA GLY A 12 -4.23 -22.64 -5.37
C GLY A 12 -3.30 -21.97 -6.40
N LEU A 13 -3.51 -22.24 -7.68
CA LEU A 13 -2.75 -21.64 -8.79
C LEU A 13 -3.08 -20.15 -8.92
N PHE A 14 -4.37 -19.82 -8.89
CA PHE A 14 -4.88 -18.45 -8.95
C PHE A 14 -4.36 -17.61 -7.78
N LYS A 15 -4.32 -18.17 -6.57
CA LYS A 15 -3.74 -17.53 -5.38
C LYS A 15 -2.26 -17.18 -5.56
N LYS A 16 -1.45 -18.07 -6.16
CA LYS A 16 -0.03 -17.78 -6.41
C LYS A 16 0.16 -16.66 -7.42
N HIS A 17 -0.61 -16.65 -8.50
CA HIS A 17 -0.56 -15.56 -9.49
C HIS A 17 -1.05 -14.23 -8.91
N ILE A 18 -2.15 -14.22 -8.17
CA ILE A 18 -2.66 -13.02 -7.51
C ILE A 18 -1.66 -12.44 -6.50
N ALA A 19 -1.02 -13.29 -5.70
CA ALA A 19 -0.08 -12.85 -4.68
C ALA A 19 1.12 -12.08 -5.27
N GLN A 20 1.46 -12.34 -6.54
CA GLN A 20 2.52 -11.62 -7.25
C GLN A 20 2.13 -10.17 -7.60
N TYR A 21 0.83 -9.89 -7.78
CA TYR A 21 0.31 -8.55 -8.09
C TYR A 21 -0.08 -7.74 -6.85
N GLU A 22 -0.02 -8.36 -5.65
CA GLU A 22 -0.21 -7.63 -4.41
C GLU A 22 0.96 -6.65 -4.18
N PRO A 23 0.67 -5.39 -3.81
CA PRO A 23 1.70 -4.42 -3.53
C PRO A 23 2.44 -4.82 -2.24
N SER A 24 3.70 -4.41 -2.10
CA SER A 24 4.46 -4.62 -0.86
C SER A 24 3.72 -4.07 0.37
N ASP A 25 3.91 -4.69 1.55
CA ASP A 25 3.32 -4.17 2.79
C ASP A 25 3.97 -2.80 3.11
N PRO A 26 3.16 -1.74 3.30
CA PRO A 26 3.70 -0.41 3.51
C PRO A 26 4.38 -0.25 4.87
N MET A 27 4.05 -1.10 5.85
CA MET A 27 4.58 -0.98 7.22
C MET A 27 5.68 -2.02 7.53
N TYR A 28 5.62 -3.20 6.92
CA TYR A 28 6.51 -4.31 7.24
C TYR A 28 7.23 -4.83 5.99
N GLU A 29 8.48 -5.24 6.18
CA GLU A 29 9.26 -5.98 5.19
C GLU A 29 9.56 -7.38 5.70
N THR A 30 9.62 -8.34 4.76
CA THR A 30 9.97 -9.72 5.03
C THR A 30 11.45 -9.94 4.77
N TYR A 31 12.16 -10.52 5.73
CA TYR A 31 13.55 -10.95 5.57
C TYR A 31 13.69 -12.42 5.95
N VAL A 32 14.65 -13.10 5.32
CA VAL A 32 14.99 -14.49 5.64
C VAL A 32 16.12 -14.47 6.67
N ASP A 33 15.89 -15.06 7.82
CA ASP A 33 16.90 -15.22 8.87
C ASP A 33 17.99 -16.20 8.41
N LYS A 34 19.16 -16.20 9.06
CA LYS A 34 20.27 -17.13 8.79
C LYS A 34 19.86 -18.61 8.86
N LYS A 35 18.74 -18.89 9.53
CA LYS A 35 18.13 -20.22 9.67
C LYS A 35 17.06 -20.54 8.59
N GLY A 36 16.97 -19.76 7.52
CA GLY A 36 15.98 -19.95 6.44
C GLY A 36 14.54 -19.60 6.81
N ARG A 37 14.31 -18.96 7.97
CA ARG A 37 12.95 -18.61 8.44
C ARG A 37 12.56 -17.22 7.96
N THR A 38 11.39 -17.10 7.33
CA THR A 38 10.82 -15.79 6.96
C THR A 38 10.32 -15.06 8.19
N LYS A 39 10.90 -13.90 8.49
CA LYS A 39 10.47 -13.01 9.57
C LYS A 39 10.00 -11.68 9.02
N ARG A 40 9.19 -10.97 9.80
CA ARG A 40 8.73 -9.61 9.49
C ARG A 40 9.45 -8.62 10.40
N ARG A 41 9.91 -7.51 9.84
CA ARG A 41 10.37 -6.34 10.60
C ARG A 41 9.67 -5.09 10.08
N ARG A 42 9.63 -4.03 10.88
CA ARG A 42 9.14 -2.73 10.39
C ARG A 42 10.08 -2.22 9.31
N ARG A 43 9.53 -1.66 8.24
CA ARG A 43 10.32 -1.03 7.18
C ARG A 43 11.15 0.10 7.74
N ALA A 44 12.39 0.21 7.24
CA ALA A 44 13.23 1.35 7.52
C ALA A 44 12.66 2.59 6.80
N VAL A 45 12.88 3.77 7.39
CA VAL A 45 12.57 5.03 6.74
C VAL A 45 13.66 5.30 5.70
N PRO A 46 13.34 5.85 4.52
CA PRO A 46 14.36 6.25 3.57
C PRO A 46 15.33 7.28 4.19
N PRO A 47 16.63 7.25 3.83
CA PRO A 47 17.61 8.21 4.35
C PRO A 47 17.35 9.62 3.80
N GLY A 48 17.82 10.64 4.53
CA GLY A 48 17.77 12.04 4.08
C GLY A 48 16.41 12.74 4.23
N LEU A 49 15.40 12.06 4.79
CA LEU A 49 14.11 12.69 5.06
C LEU A 49 14.15 13.64 6.25
N SER A 50 13.42 14.76 6.13
CA SER A 50 13.09 15.61 7.26
C SER A 50 12.29 14.86 8.34
N ALA A 51 12.34 15.34 9.59
CA ALA A 51 11.53 14.77 10.68
C ALA A 51 10.02 14.86 10.39
N ARG A 52 9.59 15.95 9.72
CA ARG A 52 8.21 16.16 9.27
C ARG A 52 7.79 15.08 8.28
N ASP A 53 8.57 14.89 7.22
CA ASP A 53 8.28 13.91 6.17
C ASP A 53 8.30 12.49 6.70
N THR A 54 9.26 12.17 7.58
CA THR A 54 9.32 10.87 8.27
C THR A 54 8.03 10.60 9.05
N LYS A 55 7.50 11.60 9.78
CA LYS A 55 6.26 11.46 10.55
C LYS A 55 5.06 11.28 9.64
N ILE A 56 5.01 12.00 8.52
CA ILE A 56 3.93 11.88 7.53
C ILE A 56 3.97 10.49 6.90
N LEU A 57 5.13 10.05 6.39
CA LEU A 57 5.32 8.74 5.77
C LEU A 57 4.88 7.61 6.70
N LYS A 58 5.37 7.60 7.95
CA LYS A 58 4.98 6.59 8.95
C LYS A 58 3.48 6.59 9.23
N SER A 59 2.85 7.77 9.25
CA SER A 59 1.40 7.88 9.42
C SER A 59 0.65 7.30 8.23
N VAL A 60 1.08 7.59 7.01
CA VAL A 60 0.45 7.08 5.78
C VAL A 60 0.63 5.56 5.70
N GLN A 61 1.85 5.06 5.88
CA GLN A 61 2.15 3.62 5.87
C GLN A 61 1.31 2.84 6.89
N ARG A 62 1.18 3.37 8.12
CA ARG A 62 0.35 2.75 9.16
C ARG A 62 -1.12 2.70 8.76
N ARG A 63 -1.68 3.80 8.27
CA ARG A 63 -3.09 3.88 7.87
C ARG A 63 -3.37 2.94 6.70
N ALA A 64 -2.51 2.95 5.69
CA ALA A 64 -2.60 2.04 4.56
C ALA A 64 -2.52 0.57 4.96
N HIS A 65 -1.63 0.23 5.89
CA HIS A 65 -1.51 -1.13 6.42
C HIS A 65 -2.82 -1.62 7.04
N TYR A 66 -3.47 -0.81 7.87
CA TYR A 66 -4.72 -1.23 8.53
C TYR A 66 -5.93 -1.22 7.59
N LEU A 67 -5.96 -0.31 6.61
CA LEU A 67 -7.03 -0.27 5.60
C LEU A 67 -6.99 -1.49 4.68
N ASP A 68 -5.81 -1.92 4.24
CA ASP A 68 -5.69 -2.98 3.22
C ASP A 68 -5.30 -4.37 3.75
N LYS A 69 -4.54 -4.44 4.87
CA LYS A 69 -3.84 -5.67 5.29
C LYS A 69 -4.07 -6.07 6.76
N GLY A 70 -5.02 -5.43 7.44
CA GLY A 70 -5.20 -5.48 8.90
C GLY A 70 -5.23 -6.88 9.53
N MET A 71 -5.93 -7.85 8.93
CA MET A 71 -6.09 -9.21 9.47
C MET A 71 -5.92 -10.28 8.37
N ASN A 72 -5.59 -11.51 8.77
CA ASN A 72 -5.52 -12.65 7.85
C ASN A 72 -6.84 -13.43 7.91
N LEU A 73 -7.56 -13.47 6.79
CA LEU A 73 -8.83 -14.20 6.62
C LEU A 73 -8.68 -15.23 5.50
N CYS A 74 -8.87 -16.50 5.80
CA CYS A 74 -8.79 -17.61 4.82
C CYS A 74 -7.49 -17.60 3.97
N GLY A 75 -6.39 -17.10 4.53
CA GLY A 75 -5.09 -17.03 3.85
C GLY A 75 -4.93 -15.84 2.90
N PHE A 76 -5.81 -14.84 2.96
CA PHE A 76 -5.68 -13.51 2.35
C PHE A 76 -5.56 -12.45 3.45
N ARG A 77 -4.77 -11.40 3.21
CA ARG A 77 -4.74 -10.25 4.12
C ARG A 77 -5.79 -9.25 3.71
N VAL A 78 -6.77 -9.04 4.58
CA VAL A 78 -7.88 -8.11 4.41
C VAL A 78 -7.85 -7.07 5.53
N GLY A 79 -8.03 -5.80 5.18
CA GLY A 79 -8.15 -4.73 6.16
C GLY A 79 -9.58 -4.19 6.23
N TRP A 80 -9.72 -3.00 6.82
CA TRP A 80 -11.03 -2.36 7.00
C TRP A 80 -11.77 -2.10 5.69
N THR A 81 -11.05 -1.86 4.59
CA THR A 81 -11.65 -1.63 3.26
C THR A 81 -12.55 -2.78 2.81
N PHE A 82 -12.15 -4.03 3.08
CA PHE A 82 -12.97 -5.20 2.73
C PHE A 82 -14.30 -5.24 3.49
N TRP A 83 -14.29 -4.90 4.79
CA TRP A 83 -15.50 -4.90 5.61
C TRP A 83 -16.46 -3.78 5.25
N ILE A 84 -15.90 -2.62 4.91
CA ILE A 84 -16.68 -1.44 4.54
C ILE A 84 -17.33 -1.65 3.18
N GLY A 85 -16.61 -2.26 2.23
CA GLY A 85 -17.12 -2.59 0.89
C GLY A 85 -18.20 -3.69 0.87
N LEU A 86 -18.46 -4.39 1.98
CA LEU A 86 -19.49 -5.44 2.03
C LEU A 86 -20.92 -4.90 1.88
N VAL A 87 -21.13 -3.59 2.11
CA VAL A 87 -22.42 -2.92 1.95
C VAL A 87 -22.45 -2.20 0.59
N PRO A 88 -23.15 -2.71 -0.43
CA PRO A 88 -23.16 -2.08 -1.75
C PRO A 88 -23.66 -0.64 -1.70
N GLY A 89 -22.98 0.27 -2.42
CA GLY A 89 -23.34 1.69 -2.51
C GLY A 89 -22.87 2.52 -1.32
N ALA A 90 -23.28 2.18 -0.09
CA ALA A 90 -22.84 2.93 1.10
C ALA A 90 -21.37 2.64 1.46
N GLY A 91 -20.95 1.38 1.29
CA GLY A 91 -19.59 0.91 1.51
C GLY A 91 -18.59 1.54 0.57
N ASP A 92 -18.92 1.64 -0.71
CA ASP A 92 -18.03 2.22 -1.73
C ASP A 92 -17.74 3.69 -1.46
N VAL A 93 -18.77 4.47 -1.08
CA VAL A 93 -18.62 5.89 -0.71
C VAL A 93 -17.81 6.03 0.58
N ALA A 94 -18.08 5.20 1.58
CA ALA A 94 -17.35 5.21 2.85
C ALA A 94 -15.87 4.84 2.66
N ASP A 95 -15.57 3.82 1.86
CA ASP A 95 -14.19 3.41 1.57
C ASP A 95 -13.44 4.48 0.77
N ALA A 96 -14.06 5.05 -0.27
CA ALA A 96 -13.47 6.15 -1.04
C ALA A 96 -13.16 7.36 -0.14
N ALA A 97 -14.07 7.72 0.77
CA ALA A 97 -13.87 8.78 1.74
C ALA A 97 -12.70 8.46 2.70
N LEU A 98 -12.66 7.26 3.27
CA LEU A 98 -11.59 6.85 4.17
C LEU A 98 -10.22 6.84 3.49
N ASN A 99 -10.13 6.28 2.28
CA ASN A 99 -8.90 6.28 1.48
C ASN A 99 -8.42 7.71 1.24
N TYR A 100 -9.32 8.62 0.89
CA TYR A 100 -8.97 10.03 0.70
C TYR A 100 -8.50 10.70 2.00
N PHE A 101 -9.28 10.65 3.07
CA PHE A 101 -8.98 11.39 4.31
C PHE A 101 -7.78 10.82 5.08
N LEU A 102 -7.62 9.49 5.09
CA LEU A 102 -6.58 8.84 5.86
C LEU A 102 -5.24 8.79 5.11
N VAL A 103 -5.26 8.57 3.80
CA VAL A 103 -4.04 8.37 3.01
C VAL A 103 -3.72 9.61 2.17
N VAL A 104 -4.59 10.00 1.24
CA VAL A 104 -4.30 11.07 0.27
C VAL A 104 -4.13 12.43 0.94
N LYS A 105 -5.10 12.84 1.76
CA LYS A 105 -5.05 14.12 2.49
C LYS A 105 -3.84 14.20 3.42
N LYS A 106 -3.42 13.06 3.99
CA LYS A 106 -2.24 13.00 4.85
C LYS A 106 -0.94 13.10 4.04
N ALA A 107 -0.87 12.45 2.88
CA ALA A 107 0.26 12.53 1.96
C ALA A 107 0.46 13.95 1.41
N ARG A 108 -0.63 14.68 1.12
CA ARG A 108 -0.57 16.10 0.70
C ARG A 108 0.14 17.01 1.71
N GLN A 109 0.18 16.65 2.99
CA GLN A 109 0.92 17.41 4.00
C GLN A 109 2.44 17.35 3.80
N ALA A 110 2.95 16.42 2.98
CA ALA A 110 4.36 16.31 2.62
C ALA A 110 4.71 17.11 1.35
N GLU A 111 3.84 18.05 0.94
CA GLU A 111 4.05 18.98 -0.17
C GLU A 111 4.40 18.25 -1.48
N ILE A 112 3.70 17.14 -1.72
CA ILE A 112 3.86 16.35 -2.93
C ILE A 112 3.23 17.05 -4.14
N PRO A 113 3.78 16.85 -5.35
CA PRO A 113 3.27 17.48 -6.56
C PRO A 113 1.89 16.92 -6.96
N ASP A 114 1.09 17.72 -7.65
CA ASP A 114 -0.29 17.37 -8.01
C ASP A 114 -0.38 16.12 -8.90
N TRP A 115 0.60 15.88 -9.77
CA TRP A 115 0.62 14.64 -10.57
C TRP A 115 0.69 13.38 -9.69
N LEU A 116 1.37 13.45 -8.54
CA LEU A 116 1.46 12.32 -7.62
C LEU A 116 0.12 12.14 -6.89
N VAL A 117 -0.52 13.23 -6.49
CA VAL A 117 -1.88 13.22 -5.92
C VAL A 117 -2.86 12.60 -6.90
N THR A 118 -2.83 13.01 -8.17
CA THR A 118 -3.69 12.44 -9.22
C THR A 118 -3.46 10.95 -9.39
N ARG A 119 -2.20 10.48 -9.39
CA ARG A 119 -1.92 9.02 -9.40
C ARG A 119 -2.52 8.31 -8.19
N MET A 120 -2.48 8.92 -7.01
CA MET A 120 -3.09 8.34 -5.82
C MET A 120 -4.63 8.26 -5.91
N LEU A 121 -5.24 9.29 -6.50
CA LEU A 121 -6.68 9.32 -6.77
C LEU A 121 -7.09 8.29 -7.83
N ILE A 122 -6.29 8.09 -8.87
CA ILE A 122 -6.50 7.04 -9.88
C ILE A 122 -6.48 5.65 -9.22
N ASN A 123 -5.54 5.37 -8.32
CA ASN A 123 -5.53 4.10 -7.59
C ASN A 123 -6.84 3.88 -6.80
N ASN A 124 -7.38 4.93 -6.17
CA ASN A 124 -8.64 4.87 -5.45
C ASN A 124 -9.83 4.67 -6.41
N ALA A 125 -9.84 5.37 -7.54
CA ALA A 125 -10.90 5.26 -8.55
C ALA A 125 -10.95 3.85 -9.16
N ILE A 126 -9.79 3.23 -9.42
CA ILE A 126 -9.72 1.83 -9.86
C ILE A 126 -10.28 0.92 -8.77
N SER A 127 -9.92 1.14 -7.50
CA SER A 127 -10.44 0.36 -6.37
C SER A 127 -11.97 0.44 -6.28
N ALA A 128 -12.53 1.64 -6.38
CA ALA A 128 -13.97 1.88 -6.35
C ALA A 128 -14.66 1.22 -7.56
N GLY A 129 -14.09 1.37 -8.77
CA GLY A 129 -14.62 0.74 -9.97
C GLY A 129 -14.62 -0.78 -9.92
N ILE A 130 -13.61 -1.40 -9.29
CA ILE A 130 -13.56 -2.84 -9.04
C ILE A 130 -14.69 -3.27 -8.08
N GLY A 131 -14.96 -2.49 -7.02
CA GLY A 131 -16.02 -2.77 -6.05
C GLY A 131 -17.43 -2.79 -6.64
N LEU A 132 -17.65 -2.15 -7.80
CA LEU A 132 -18.97 -2.11 -8.46
C LEU A 132 -19.38 -3.44 -9.11
N VAL A 133 -18.47 -4.41 -9.28
CA VAL A 133 -18.75 -5.69 -9.93
C VAL A 133 -18.95 -6.78 -8.86
N PRO A 134 -20.17 -7.29 -8.62
CA PRO A 134 -20.40 -8.34 -7.63
C PRO A 134 -19.60 -9.62 -7.96
N LEU A 135 -19.19 -10.37 -6.94
CA LEU A 135 -18.44 -11.65 -7.02
C LEU A 135 -16.98 -11.51 -7.50
N VAL A 136 -16.75 -10.88 -8.65
CA VAL A 136 -15.40 -10.68 -9.22
C VAL A 136 -14.70 -9.50 -8.52
N GLY A 137 -15.47 -8.46 -8.21
CA GLY A 137 -14.99 -7.25 -7.55
C GLY A 137 -14.44 -7.50 -6.16
N ASP A 138 -15.06 -8.37 -5.36
CA ASP A 138 -14.59 -8.64 -3.99
C ASP A 138 -13.18 -9.24 -3.96
N ILE A 139 -12.90 -10.16 -4.88
CA ILE A 139 -11.59 -10.79 -5.03
C ILE A 139 -10.62 -9.77 -5.60
N ALA A 140 -10.97 -9.08 -6.68
CA ALA A 140 -10.10 -8.09 -7.30
C ALA A 140 -9.78 -6.91 -6.34
N LEU A 141 -10.74 -6.48 -5.52
CA LEU A 141 -10.59 -5.42 -4.52
C LEU A 141 -9.57 -5.84 -3.46
N ALA A 142 -9.67 -7.08 -2.96
CA ALA A 142 -8.71 -7.64 -2.01
C ALA A 142 -7.27 -7.65 -2.55
N THR A 143 -7.09 -7.60 -3.88
CA THR A 143 -5.76 -7.62 -4.53
C THR A 143 -5.26 -6.22 -4.92
N TRP A 144 -6.15 -5.31 -5.28
CA TRP A 144 -5.79 -3.98 -5.76
C TRP A 144 -5.34 -3.01 -4.66
N LYS A 145 -5.64 -3.24 -3.37
CA LYS A 145 -5.01 -2.60 -2.20
C LYS A 145 -4.51 -1.16 -2.45
N ALA A 146 -5.45 -0.25 -2.75
CA ALA A 146 -5.14 1.08 -3.26
C ALA A 146 -4.33 1.92 -2.26
N ASN A 147 -4.59 1.77 -0.96
CA ASN A 147 -3.90 2.51 0.08
C ASN A 147 -2.41 2.13 0.17
N SER A 148 -2.09 0.85 -0.01
CA SER A 148 -0.72 0.33 -0.02
C SER A 148 0.05 0.84 -1.25
N ARG A 149 -0.60 0.88 -2.43
CA ARG A 149 -0.03 1.48 -3.65
C ARG A 149 0.24 2.97 -3.46
N ASN A 150 -0.70 3.69 -2.85
CA ASN A 150 -0.58 5.10 -2.52
C ASN A 150 0.55 5.39 -1.51
N ALA A 151 0.69 4.56 -0.48
CA ALA A 151 1.80 4.66 0.45
C ALA A 151 3.15 4.42 -0.23
N ALA A 152 3.23 3.47 -1.17
CA ALA A 152 4.45 3.22 -1.94
C ALA A 152 4.81 4.40 -2.86
N LEU A 153 3.83 5.03 -3.52
CA LEU A 153 4.04 6.24 -4.32
C LEU A 153 4.63 7.39 -3.48
N LEU A 154 4.09 7.60 -2.28
CA LEU A 154 4.60 8.62 -1.36
C LEU A 154 6.02 8.30 -0.88
N GLU A 155 6.27 7.04 -0.49
CA GLU A 155 7.58 6.58 -0.03
C GLU A 155 8.66 6.79 -1.10
N GLU A 156 8.34 6.45 -2.34
CA GLU A 156 9.25 6.58 -3.47
C GLU A 156 9.59 8.03 -3.78
N PHE A 157 8.58 8.91 -3.80
CA PHE A 157 8.81 10.34 -3.97
C PHE A 157 9.68 10.92 -2.84
N LEU A 158 9.40 10.52 -1.60
CA LEU A 158 10.17 10.96 -0.44
C LEU A 158 11.60 10.45 -0.45
N ARG A 159 11.83 9.22 -0.93
CA ARG A 159 13.16 8.63 -1.06
C ARG A 159 14.01 9.45 -2.03
N VAL A 160 13.49 9.79 -3.21
CA VAL A 160 14.21 10.62 -4.19
C VAL A 160 14.52 12.00 -3.61
N ARG A 161 13.54 12.64 -2.94
CA ARG A 161 13.75 13.93 -2.26
C ARG A 161 14.84 13.86 -1.18
N GLY A 162 14.86 12.80 -0.38
CA GLY A 162 15.88 12.60 0.66
C GLY A 162 17.29 12.38 0.10
N LEU A 163 17.41 11.70 -1.04
CA LEU A 163 18.69 11.50 -1.72
C LEU A 163 19.28 12.82 -2.22
N HIS A 164 18.48 13.68 -2.87
CA HIS A 164 18.93 15.00 -3.30
C HIS A 164 19.42 15.86 -2.13
N PHE A 165 18.74 15.80 -0.99
CA PHE A 165 19.18 16.52 0.21
C PHE A 165 20.56 16.04 0.71
N ILE A 166 20.82 14.73 0.68
CA ILE A 166 22.13 14.17 1.04
C ILE A 166 23.21 14.60 0.03
N GLU A 167 22.91 14.57 -1.27
CA GLU A 167 23.82 15.01 -2.33
C GLU A 167 24.21 16.48 -2.17
N GLU A 168 23.23 17.36 -1.92
CA GLU A 168 23.46 18.80 -1.69
C GLU A 168 24.35 19.06 -0.46
N GLN A 169 24.14 18.31 0.63
CA GLN A 169 24.99 18.42 1.82
C GLN A 169 26.42 17.96 1.54
N ALA A 170 26.59 16.82 0.86
CA ALA A 170 27.91 16.30 0.49
C ALA A 170 28.67 17.28 -0.43
N HIS A 171 27.99 17.92 -1.39
CA HIS A 171 28.59 18.93 -2.25
C HIS A 171 29.01 20.20 -1.49
N SER A 172 28.29 20.57 -0.44
CA SER A 172 28.60 21.75 0.39
C SER A 172 29.81 21.53 1.29
N GLU A 173 30.01 20.32 1.83
CA GLU A 173 31.14 19.97 2.69
C GLU A 173 32.49 19.88 1.93
N VAL A 174 32.45 19.51 0.64
CA VAL A 174 33.66 19.32 -0.18
C VAL A 174 34.25 20.63 -0.72
N ARG A 175 33.55 21.76 -0.63
CA ARG A 175 34.07 23.10 -0.98
C ARG A 175 34.36 23.92 0.28
N PRO A 176 35.45 23.64 1.02
CA PRO A 176 35.97 24.65 1.94
C PRO A 176 36.44 25.83 1.08
N GLY A 177 35.89 27.01 1.35
CA GLY A 177 36.32 28.27 0.73
C GLY A 177 37.77 28.61 1.07
#